data_AF-A0A091S095-F1
#
_entry.id   AF-A0A091S095-F1
#
_cell.length_a   1.000
_cell.length_b   1.000
_cell.length_c   1.000
_cell.angle_alpha   90.00
_cell.angle_beta   90.00
_cell.angle_gamma   90.00
#
_symmetry.space_group_name_H-M   'P 1'
#
loop_
_entity.id
_entity.type
_entity.pdbx_description
1 polymer ?
#
loop_
_entity_poly.entity_id
_entity_poly.type
_entity_poly.pdbx_seq_one_letter_code
_entity_poly.pdbx_strand_id
1 'polypeptide(L)'
;SEGDWWLAKSLSSGRKGYIPRNFVAQVDSLEEEKWYFKALSRKDAERQLLSSGNKVGSFLVRESETSKGAYSLSVRDSDSAHGDIIKHYRIRSLDGGGYYISPRTTFSSLPELIHHYSQKGDGLCQRLTTPCISLVPQRPWAQDEWEIPRESLKLVKKLGSGQFGEVWMGYYKNNIKVAVKTMKEGSMDPDAFLAEANLMKRLQHNKLVRLYAVVTKQPIYIVTEYMANGCLLDYLKTEEGSQLNLPKLIDMSAQVAEGMAYIERMNSIHRDLRAANILVSETLCCKIADFGLARIIENEYLAQEGAKFPIKWTAPEAINFGVFTIKSDVWSFGILLTEIITYGRIPYPGMTNPEVIRNLERGYRMPCPDMCPGELYNIILKCWRNKPEERPTFEYLQSVLEDFYTSTEKQYE
;
A
#
# COMPACT_ATOMS: atom_id res chain seq x y z
N SER A 1 10.10 -16.46 13.41
CA SER A 1 9.28 -16.48 12.18
C SER A 1 9.23 -17.90 11.67
N GLU A 2 8.05 -18.54 11.70
CA GLU A 2 7.84 -19.77 10.94
C GLU A 2 8.08 -19.44 9.46
N GLY A 3 9.01 -20.15 8.82
CA GLY A 3 9.60 -19.75 7.55
C GLY A 3 8.59 -19.57 6.41
N ASP A 4 8.80 -18.52 5.61
CA ASP A 4 8.12 -18.28 4.33
C ASP A 4 8.34 -19.43 3.31
N TRP A 5 9.24 -20.35 3.64
CA TRP A 5 9.64 -21.51 2.85
C TRP A 5 9.45 -22.80 3.65
N TRP A 6 8.89 -23.81 2.99
CA TRP A 6 8.69 -25.15 3.54
C TRP A 6 9.53 -26.16 2.79
N LEU A 7 10.14 -27.11 3.51
CA LEU A 7 10.78 -28.26 2.88
C LEU A 7 9.69 -29.26 2.47
N ALA A 8 9.55 -29.50 1.17
CA ALA A 8 8.52 -30.39 0.62
C ALA A 8 9.11 -31.47 -0.31
N LYS A 9 8.33 -32.51 -0.58
CA LYS A 9 8.62 -33.56 -1.56
C LYS A 9 7.54 -33.56 -2.64
N SER A 10 7.92 -33.40 -3.90
CA SER A 10 7.02 -33.57 -5.04
C SER A 10 6.63 -35.05 -5.17
N LEU A 11 5.34 -35.34 -5.12
CA LEU A 11 4.83 -36.71 -5.30
C LEU A 11 4.99 -37.22 -6.73
N SER A 12 4.95 -36.32 -7.73
CA SER A 12 5.09 -36.68 -9.15
C SER A 12 6.53 -36.92 -9.57
N SER A 13 7.48 -36.11 -9.10
CA SER A 13 8.91 -36.22 -9.49
C SER A 13 9.79 -36.91 -8.45
N GLY A 14 9.28 -37.12 -7.23
CA GLY A 14 10.03 -37.67 -6.10
C GLY A 14 11.05 -36.71 -5.48
N ARG A 15 11.31 -35.54 -6.10
CA ARG A 15 12.33 -34.57 -5.67
C ARG A 15 11.93 -33.89 -4.36
N LYS A 16 12.91 -33.67 -3.49
CA LYS A 16 12.78 -32.87 -2.27
C LYS A 16 13.40 -31.49 -2.49
N GLY A 17 12.79 -30.45 -1.93
CA GLY A 17 13.31 -29.09 -2.00
C GLY A 17 12.43 -28.10 -1.23
N TYR A 18 12.96 -26.89 -1.04
CA TYR A 18 12.19 -25.81 -0.43
C TYR A 18 11.19 -25.22 -1.44
N ILE A 19 9.96 -25.02 -0.99
CA ILE A 19 8.88 -24.39 -1.73
C ILE A 19 8.37 -23.16 -0.98
N PRO A 20 7.91 -22.12 -1.69
CA PRO A 20 7.21 -21.01 -1.05
C PRO A 20 5.92 -21.48 -0.36
N ARG A 21 5.74 -21.14 0.91
CA ARG A 21 4.53 -21.49 1.66
C ARG A 21 3.26 -20.91 1.02
N ASN A 22 3.34 -19.69 0.50
CA ASN A 22 2.21 -18.98 -0.12
C ASN A 22 1.87 -19.44 -1.56
N PHE A 23 2.54 -20.47 -2.08
CA PHE A 23 2.26 -21.06 -3.40
C PHE A 23 1.52 -22.39 -3.30
N VAL A 24 1.24 -22.85 -2.08
CA VAL A 24 0.58 -24.13 -1.84
C VAL A 24 -0.59 -23.94 -0.88
N ALA A 25 -1.63 -24.72 -1.12
CA ALA A 25 -2.78 -24.88 -0.26
C ALA A 25 -2.73 -26.26 0.42
N GLN A 26 -3.39 -26.39 1.56
CA GLN A 26 -3.64 -27.72 2.12
C GLN A 26 -4.66 -28.44 1.23
N VAL A 27 -4.43 -29.73 0.98
CA VAL A 27 -5.36 -30.56 0.21
C VAL A 27 -6.72 -30.59 0.89
N ASP A 28 -7.79 -30.53 0.10
CA ASP A 28 -9.19 -30.48 0.55
C ASP A 28 -9.54 -29.23 1.39
N SER A 29 -8.76 -28.15 1.26
CA SER A 29 -9.08 -26.85 1.86
C SER A 29 -9.68 -25.87 0.85
N LEU A 30 -10.39 -24.86 1.35
CA LEU A 30 -10.90 -23.77 0.51
C LEU A 30 -9.81 -23.01 -0.24
N GLU A 31 -8.54 -23.11 0.16
CA GLU A 31 -7.42 -22.45 -0.49
C GLU A 31 -7.10 -23.04 -1.88
N GLU A 32 -7.66 -24.20 -2.24
CA GLU A 32 -7.62 -24.73 -3.61
C GLU A 32 -8.56 -24.00 -4.58
N GLU A 33 -9.58 -23.34 -4.04
CA GLU A 33 -10.62 -22.69 -4.83
C GLU A 33 -10.13 -21.36 -5.38
N LYS A 34 -10.14 -21.21 -6.71
CA LYS A 34 -9.65 -20.00 -7.40
C LYS A 34 -10.40 -18.72 -7.03
N TRP A 35 -11.61 -18.84 -6.49
CA TRP A 35 -12.46 -17.73 -6.05
C TRP A 35 -12.29 -17.42 -4.56
N TYR A 36 -11.50 -18.18 -3.80
CA TYR A 36 -11.28 -17.95 -2.37
C TYR A 36 -9.98 -17.17 -2.11
N PHE A 37 -10.11 -16.05 -1.41
CA PHE A 37 -9.02 -15.09 -1.17
C PHE A 37 -8.67 -14.96 0.32
N LYS A 38 -9.03 -15.97 1.14
CA LYS A 38 -8.68 -16.07 2.58
C LYS A 38 -8.84 -14.74 3.33
N ALA A 39 -7.76 -14.18 3.87
CA ALA A 39 -7.76 -12.98 4.70
C ALA A 39 -7.66 -11.66 3.90
N LEU A 40 -8.28 -11.60 2.72
CA LEU A 40 -8.34 -10.37 1.93
C LEU A 40 -9.29 -9.35 2.58
N SER A 41 -8.84 -8.12 2.75
CA SER A 41 -9.67 -7.05 3.31
C SER A 41 -10.82 -6.68 2.37
N ARG A 42 -11.89 -6.06 2.89
CA ARG A 42 -12.98 -5.52 2.05
C ARG A 42 -12.46 -4.58 0.99
N LYS A 43 -11.57 -3.66 1.36
CA LYS A 43 -11.03 -2.65 0.45
C LYS A 43 -10.07 -3.24 -0.58
N ASP A 44 -9.23 -4.21 -0.20
CA ASP A 44 -8.39 -4.90 -1.19
C ASP A 44 -9.21 -5.79 -2.13
N ALA A 45 -10.32 -6.37 -1.65
CA ALA A 45 -11.29 -7.07 -2.51
C ALA A 45 -11.93 -6.11 -3.53
N GLU A 46 -12.33 -4.92 -3.09
CA GLU A 46 -12.86 -3.87 -3.98
C GLU A 46 -11.83 -3.50 -5.05
N ARG A 47 -10.58 -3.21 -4.65
CA ARG A 47 -9.46 -2.89 -5.55
C ARG A 47 -9.19 -4.00 -6.56
N GLN A 48 -9.14 -5.25 -6.11
CA GLN A 48 -8.89 -6.40 -6.99
C GLN A 48 -10.02 -6.60 -7.99
N LEU A 49 -11.28 -6.55 -7.57
CA LEU A 49 -12.42 -6.72 -8.47
C LEU A 49 -12.56 -5.56 -9.47
N LEU A 50 -12.20 -4.34 -9.09
CA LEU A 50 -12.18 -3.16 -9.96
C LEU A 50 -10.95 -3.09 -10.87
N SER A 51 -9.98 -4.00 -10.73
CA SER A 51 -8.82 -4.05 -11.62
C SER A 51 -9.19 -4.46 -13.05
N SER A 52 -8.34 -4.06 -14.00
CA SER A 52 -8.50 -4.37 -15.41
C SER A 52 -8.52 -5.88 -15.66
N GLY A 53 -9.49 -6.35 -16.44
CA GLY A 53 -9.65 -7.77 -16.81
C GLY A 53 -10.83 -8.44 -16.11
N ASN A 54 -11.25 -7.96 -14.94
CA ASN A 54 -12.50 -8.37 -14.32
C ASN A 54 -13.69 -7.73 -15.06
N LYS A 55 -14.83 -8.41 -15.04
CA LYS A 55 -16.09 -8.01 -15.70
C LYS A 55 -17.23 -7.99 -14.70
N VAL A 56 -18.38 -7.42 -15.09
CA VAL A 56 -19.62 -7.52 -14.31
C VAL A 56 -19.94 -8.99 -14.00
N GLY A 57 -20.29 -9.25 -12.74
CA GLY A 57 -20.48 -10.60 -12.18
C GLY A 57 -19.19 -11.29 -11.73
N SER A 58 -18.01 -10.68 -11.92
CA SER A 58 -16.76 -11.20 -11.34
C SER A 58 -16.83 -11.15 -9.82
N PHE A 59 -16.30 -12.18 -9.16
CA PHE A 59 -16.53 -12.35 -7.73
C PHE A 59 -15.36 -13.00 -6.99
N LEU A 60 -15.36 -12.82 -5.67
CA LEU A 60 -14.47 -13.56 -4.76
C LEU A 60 -15.17 -13.82 -3.42
N VAL A 61 -14.68 -14.81 -2.70
CA VAL A 61 -15.05 -15.11 -1.32
C VAL A 61 -13.84 -14.87 -0.42
N ARG A 62 -14.06 -14.25 0.73
CA ARG A 62 -13.05 -13.92 1.73
C ARG A 62 -13.59 -14.16 3.13
N GLU A 63 -12.70 -14.26 4.11
CA GLU A 63 -13.07 -14.25 5.52
C GLU A 63 -13.73 -12.91 5.89
N SER A 64 -14.73 -12.95 6.76
CA SER A 64 -15.42 -11.74 7.20
C SER A 64 -14.61 -11.00 8.26
N GLU A 65 -14.28 -9.74 7.99
CA GLU A 65 -13.55 -8.87 8.93
C GLU A 65 -14.39 -8.52 10.17
N THR A 66 -15.71 -8.49 10.02
CA THR A 66 -16.64 -8.10 11.09
C THR A 66 -17.14 -9.28 11.92
N SER A 67 -16.87 -10.52 11.50
CA SER A 67 -17.44 -11.71 12.16
C SER A 67 -16.56 -12.93 11.97
N LYS A 68 -15.84 -13.28 13.03
CA LYS A 68 -14.92 -14.41 13.07
C LYS A 68 -15.62 -15.71 12.69
N GLY A 69 -15.05 -16.46 11.75
CA GLY A 69 -15.59 -17.73 11.25
C GLY A 69 -16.73 -17.60 10.22
N ALA A 70 -17.13 -16.38 9.87
CA ALA A 70 -18.04 -16.11 8.76
C ALA A 70 -17.28 -15.72 7.49
N TYR A 71 -17.96 -15.76 6.35
CA TYR A 71 -17.40 -15.40 5.06
C TYR A 71 -18.16 -14.22 4.44
N SER A 72 -17.54 -13.56 3.48
CA SER A 72 -18.17 -12.53 2.65
C SER A 72 -17.97 -12.85 1.18
N LEU A 73 -19.04 -12.71 0.38
CA LEU A 73 -19.02 -12.76 -1.08
C LEU A 73 -18.97 -11.32 -1.60
N SER A 74 -17.95 -10.99 -2.37
CA SER A 74 -17.81 -9.68 -3.03
C SER A 74 -18.04 -9.85 -4.53
N VAL A 75 -18.93 -9.05 -5.12
CA VAL A 75 -19.35 -9.16 -6.53
C VAL A 75 -19.23 -7.82 -7.23
N ARG A 76 -18.62 -7.79 -8.41
CA ARG A 76 -18.58 -6.62 -9.27
C ARG A 76 -19.92 -6.44 -9.98
N ASP A 77 -20.50 -5.27 -9.81
CA ASP A 77 -21.75 -4.83 -10.41
C ASP A 77 -21.50 -3.54 -11.22
N SER A 78 -22.47 -3.15 -12.04
CA SER A 78 -22.44 -1.90 -12.79
C SER A 78 -23.77 -1.19 -12.60
N ASP A 79 -23.71 0.02 -12.04
CA ASP A 79 -24.85 0.91 -11.90
C ASP A 79 -24.75 2.05 -12.93
N SER A 80 -25.89 2.37 -13.54
CA SER A 80 -26.07 3.53 -14.42
C SER A 80 -25.70 4.88 -13.79
N ALA A 81 -25.82 5.02 -12.47
CA ALA A 81 -25.52 6.27 -11.77
C ALA A 81 -24.06 6.36 -11.28
N HIS A 82 -23.44 5.25 -10.87
CA HIS A 82 -22.15 5.22 -10.18
C HIS A 82 -21.04 4.49 -10.94
N GLY A 83 -21.33 3.89 -12.10
CA GLY A 83 -20.37 3.09 -12.87
C GLY A 83 -20.13 1.71 -12.27
N ASP A 84 -18.89 1.23 -12.32
CA ASP A 84 -18.50 -0.04 -11.70
C ASP A 84 -18.50 0.09 -10.16
N ILE A 85 -19.29 -0.75 -9.48
CA ILE A 85 -19.38 -0.81 -8.01
C ILE A 85 -19.18 -2.25 -7.53
N ILE A 86 -18.86 -2.42 -6.25
CA ILE A 86 -18.67 -3.75 -5.64
C ILE A 86 -19.68 -3.93 -4.51
N LYS A 87 -20.50 -4.96 -4.62
CA LYS A 87 -21.48 -5.33 -3.60
C LYS A 87 -20.97 -6.48 -2.74
N HIS A 88 -21.23 -6.40 -1.44
CA HIS A 88 -20.76 -7.37 -0.45
C HIS A 88 -21.95 -8.05 0.23
N TYR A 89 -21.98 -9.37 0.15
CA TYR A 89 -22.99 -10.22 0.78
C TYR A 89 -22.35 -11.01 1.91
N ARG A 90 -23.00 -11.01 3.07
CA ARG A 90 -22.54 -11.79 4.22
C ARG A 90 -22.97 -13.25 4.06
N ILE A 91 -22.02 -14.16 4.05
CA ILE A 91 -22.27 -15.59 4.10
C ILE A 91 -22.26 -16.02 5.56
N ARG A 92 -23.40 -16.51 6.05
CA ARG A 92 -23.58 -16.97 7.42
C ARG A 92 -23.46 -18.49 7.49
N SER A 93 -22.90 -18.97 8.59
CA SER A 93 -22.82 -20.39 8.91
C SER A 93 -24.00 -20.80 9.79
N LEU A 94 -24.51 -22.01 9.62
CA LEU A 94 -25.53 -22.62 10.48
C LEU A 94 -24.87 -23.47 11.58
N ASP A 95 -25.52 -23.56 12.75
CA ASP A 95 -25.01 -24.35 13.89
C ASP A 95 -24.85 -25.85 13.56
N GLY A 96 -25.72 -26.37 12.69
CA GLY A 96 -25.68 -27.77 12.21
C GLY A 96 -24.75 -28.02 11.02
N GLY A 97 -23.93 -27.05 10.64
CA GLY A 97 -23.14 -27.07 9.41
C GLY A 97 -23.91 -26.54 8.20
N GLY A 98 -23.18 -25.96 7.25
CA GLY A 98 -23.73 -25.34 6.04
C GLY A 98 -23.74 -23.81 6.07
N TYR A 99 -24.07 -23.23 4.92
CA TYR A 99 -23.88 -21.82 4.59
C TYR A 99 -25.11 -21.24 3.89
N TYR A 100 -25.36 -19.95 4.09
CA TYR A 100 -26.39 -19.22 3.36
C TYR A 100 -26.09 -17.71 3.27
N ILE A 101 -26.68 -17.06 2.26
CA ILE A 101 -26.78 -15.60 2.16
C ILE A 101 -28.20 -15.18 2.53
N SER A 102 -29.20 -15.78 1.87
CA SER A 102 -30.62 -15.66 2.21
C SER A 102 -31.10 -16.89 2.98
N PRO A 103 -31.83 -16.75 4.10
CA PRO A 103 -32.36 -17.90 4.86
C PRO A 103 -33.28 -18.84 4.06
N ARG A 104 -33.73 -18.42 2.87
CA ARG A 104 -34.59 -19.22 1.98
C ARG A 104 -33.84 -20.36 1.30
N THR A 105 -32.53 -20.24 1.15
CA THR A 105 -31.69 -21.19 0.41
C THR A 105 -30.41 -21.44 1.19
N THR A 106 -30.20 -22.69 1.63
CA THR A 106 -29.04 -23.12 2.39
C THR A 106 -28.22 -24.13 1.58
N PHE A 107 -26.92 -24.20 1.86
CA PHE A 107 -25.96 -25.03 1.13
C PHE A 107 -25.10 -25.80 2.13
N SER A 108 -24.66 -27.01 1.78
CA SER A 108 -23.82 -27.81 2.68
C SER A 108 -22.36 -27.30 2.69
N SER A 109 -21.92 -26.65 1.61
CA SER A 109 -20.57 -26.15 1.42
C SER A 109 -20.54 -24.82 0.65
N LEU A 110 -19.42 -24.08 0.77
CA LEU A 110 -19.22 -22.86 -0.02
C LEU A 110 -19.15 -23.13 -1.54
N PRO A 111 -18.48 -24.19 -2.04
CA PRO A 111 -18.52 -24.54 -3.47
C PRO A 111 -19.94 -24.74 -4.01
N GLU A 112 -20.85 -25.37 -3.25
CA GLU A 112 -22.26 -25.51 -3.65
C GLU A 112 -22.98 -24.16 -3.72
N LEU A 113 -22.76 -23.28 -2.73
CA LEU A 113 -23.29 -21.93 -2.72
C LEU A 113 -22.84 -21.15 -3.98
N ILE A 114 -21.55 -21.21 -4.30
CA ILE A 114 -20.98 -20.52 -5.47
C ILE A 114 -21.51 -21.13 -6.77
N HIS A 115 -21.61 -22.46 -6.86
CA HIS A 115 -22.18 -23.11 -8.03
C HIS A 115 -23.62 -22.64 -8.29
N HIS A 116 -24.46 -22.59 -7.26
CA HIS A 116 -25.85 -22.11 -7.36
C HIS A 116 -25.93 -20.68 -7.89
N TYR A 117 -25.19 -19.74 -7.27
CA TYR A 117 -25.20 -18.34 -7.69
C TYR A 117 -24.49 -18.07 -9.03
N SER A 118 -23.71 -19.04 -9.51
CA SER A 118 -23.17 -19.04 -10.88
C SER A 118 -24.20 -19.44 -11.93
N GLN A 119 -25.20 -20.24 -11.57
CA GLN A 119 -26.30 -20.62 -12.47
C GLN A 119 -27.38 -19.52 -12.54
N LYS A 120 -27.66 -18.84 -11.42
CA LYS A 120 -28.70 -17.79 -11.34
C LYS A 120 -28.38 -16.75 -10.26
N GLY A 121 -28.87 -15.51 -10.43
CA GLY A 121 -28.63 -14.43 -9.46
C GLY A 121 -29.35 -14.63 -8.12
N ASP A 122 -30.58 -15.13 -8.14
CA ASP A 122 -31.38 -15.51 -6.94
C ASP A 122 -31.37 -14.47 -5.80
N GLY A 123 -31.45 -13.18 -6.16
CA GLY A 123 -31.43 -12.05 -5.22
C GLY A 123 -30.09 -11.32 -5.09
N LEU A 124 -29.00 -11.86 -5.64
CA LEU A 124 -27.77 -11.10 -5.82
C LEU A 124 -27.94 -10.03 -6.91
N CYS A 125 -27.11 -9.00 -6.83
CA CYS A 125 -27.04 -7.92 -7.82
C CYS A 125 -26.71 -8.42 -9.23
N GLN A 126 -25.84 -9.43 -9.30
CA GLN A 126 -25.42 -10.06 -10.54
C GLN A 126 -25.30 -11.57 -10.33
N ARG A 127 -25.55 -12.33 -11.39
CA ARG A 127 -25.16 -13.74 -11.44
C ARG A 127 -23.64 -13.83 -11.43
N LEU A 128 -23.09 -14.78 -10.68
CA LEU A 128 -21.64 -14.99 -10.62
C LEU A 128 -21.14 -15.51 -11.98
N THR A 129 -20.13 -14.84 -12.54
CA THR A 129 -19.60 -15.19 -13.88
C THR A 129 -18.24 -15.84 -13.79
N THR A 130 -17.23 -15.10 -13.35
CA THR A 130 -15.84 -15.58 -13.28
C THR A 130 -15.22 -15.23 -11.93
N PRO A 131 -14.37 -16.11 -11.36
CA PRO A 131 -13.54 -15.75 -10.22
C PRO A 131 -12.73 -14.48 -10.51
N CYS A 132 -12.53 -13.65 -9.48
CA CYS A 132 -11.66 -12.49 -9.55
C CYS A 132 -10.27 -12.93 -10.03
N ILE A 133 -9.67 -12.16 -10.93
CA ILE A 133 -8.30 -12.40 -11.37
C ILE A 133 -7.39 -12.22 -10.16
N SER A 134 -6.85 -13.32 -9.65
CA SER A 134 -5.86 -13.31 -8.57
C SER A 134 -4.50 -12.94 -9.14
N LEU A 135 -3.83 -11.99 -8.49
CA LEU A 135 -2.41 -11.72 -8.78
C LEU A 135 -1.60 -12.93 -8.31
N VAL A 136 -0.72 -13.44 -9.17
CA VAL A 136 0.20 -14.53 -8.80
C VAL A 136 0.93 -14.11 -7.52
N PRO A 137 0.88 -14.90 -6.43
CA PRO A 137 1.53 -14.54 -5.18
C PRO A 137 2.99 -14.19 -5.45
N GLN A 138 3.50 -13.09 -4.88
CA GLN A 138 4.92 -12.82 -5.02
C GLN A 138 5.71 -13.95 -4.35
N ARG A 139 6.70 -14.49 -5.08
CA ARG A 139 7.62 -15.46 -4.50
C ARG A 139 8.31 -14.79 -3.30
N PRO A 140 8.17 -15.34 -2.09
CA PRO A 140 8.86 -14.81 -0.93
C PRO A 140 10.35 -14.84 -1.21
N TRP A 141 11.06 -13.84 -0.72
CA TRP A 141 12.51 -13.82 -0.84
C TRP A 141 13.10 -15.03 -0.09
N ALA A 142 14.16 -15.63 -0.61
CA ALA A 142 14.75 -16.81 0.01
C ALA A 142 15.27 -16.46 1.41
N GLN A 143 14.98 -17.32 2.39
CA GLN A 143 15.23 -17.07 3.82
C GLN A 143 16.70 -16.75 4.14
N ASP A 144 17.63 -17.31 3.36
CA ASP A 144 19.09 -17.16 3.56
C ASP A 144 19.75 -16.15 2.60
N GLU A 145 18.98 -15.42 1.80
CA GLU A 145 19.52 -14.54 0.74
C GLU A 145 19.45 -13.06 1.10
N TRP A 146 19.70 -12.72 2.36
CA TRP A 146 19.70 -11.33 2.82
C TRP A 146 20.90 -10.53 2.30
N GLU A 147 22.10 -11.04 2.50
CA GLU A 147 23.33 -10.52 1.88
C GLU A 147 23.63 -11.35 0.64
N ILE A 148 23.69 -10.69 -0.52
CA ILE A 148 23.86 -11.37 -1.80
C ILE A 148 25.15 -10.94 -2.50
N PRO A 149 25.79 -11.85 -3.28
CA PRO A 149 26.94 -11.49 -4.10
C PRO A 149 26.52 -10.51 -5.20
N ARG A 150 27.34 -9.49 -5.49
CA ARG A 150 27.03 -8.44 -6.49
C ARG A 150 26.77 -9.03 -7.87
N GLU A 151 27.48 -10.11 -8.20
CA GLU A 151 27.44 -10.82 -9.48
C GLU A 151 26.08 -11.49 -9.73
N SER A 152 25.26 -11.67 -8.68
CA SER A 152 23.89 -12.17 -8.82
C SER A 152 22.90 -11.13 -9.34
N LEU A 153 23.31 -9.86 -9.43
CA LEU A 153 22.51 -8.75 -9.91
C LEU A 153 22.98 -8.30 -11.29
N LYS A 154 22.03 -8.19 -12.22
CA LYS A 154 22.24 -7.58 -13.53
C LYS A 154 21.52 -6.24 -13.57
N LEU A 155 22.26 -5.14 -13.56
CA LEU A 155 21.71 -3.79 -13.76
C LEU A 155 21.40 -3.60 -15.26
N VAL A 156 20.19 -3.13 -15.59
CA VAL A 156 19.71 -3.06 -16.98
C VAL A 156 19.37 -1.64 -17.41
N LYS A 157 18.52 -0.95 -16.65
CA LYS A 157 18.05 0.41 -17.01
C LYS A 157 18.18 1.33 -15.83
N LYS A 158 18.88 2.45 -15.99
CA LYS A 158 18.90 3.52 -14.98
C LYS A 158 17.51 4.15 -14.88
N LEU A 159 16.96 4.19 -13.67
CA LEU A 159 15.64 4.77 -13.36
C LEU A 159 15.76 6.20 -12.85
N GLY A 160 16.84 6.51 -12.11
CA GLY A 160 17.05 7.85 -11.57
C GLY A 160 18.43 8.02 -10.96
N SER A 161 18.73 9.26 -10.60
CA SER A 161 19.93 9.64 -9.85
C SER A 161 19.56 10.66 -8.79
N GLY A 162 19.99 10.43 -7.56
CA GLY A 162 19.80 11.32 -6.43
C GLY A 162 21.12 11.73 -5.79
N GLN A 163 21.01 12.46 -4.67
CA GLN A 163 22.16 12.92 -3.91
C GLN A 163 23.06 11.75 -3.45
N PHE A 164 22.43 10.68 -2.97
CA PHE A 164 23.11 9.54 -2.33
C PHE A 164 23.55 8.45 -3.32
N GLY A 165 23.11 8.48 -4.57
CA GLY A 165 23.23 7.31 -5.41
C GLY A 165 22.42 7.32 -6.69
N GLU A 166 22.40 6.19 -7.38
CA GLU A 166 21.57 5.95 -8.55
C GLU A 166 20.58 4.83 -8.27
N VAL A 167 19.45 4.83 -8.97
CA VAL A 167 18.47 3.75 -8.90
C VAL A 167 18.39 3.10 -10.27
N TRP A 168 18.47 1.78 -10.28
CA TRP A 168 18.50 0.95 -11.48
C TRP A 168 17.38 -0.09 -11.45
N MET A 169 16.75 -0.36 -12.59
CA MET A 169 16.00 -1.58 -12.82
C MET A 169 17.00 -2.66 -13.23
N GLY A 170 16.85 -3.83 -12.63
CA GLY A 170 17.70 -4.98 -12.91
C GLY A 170 17.00 -6.31 -12.67
N TYR A 171 17.79 -7.37 -12.75
CA TYR A 171 17.35 -8.74 -12.48
C TYR A 171 18.26 -9.39 -11.44
N TYR A 172 17.65 -10.02 -10.44
CA TYR A 172 18.31 -10.93 -9.53
C TYR A 172 18.21 -12.36 -10.07
N LYS A 173 19.37 -13.05 -10.15
CA LYS A 173 19.51 -14.41 -10.73
C LYS A 173 18.81 -14.57 -12.08
N ASN A 174 18.84 -13.53 -12.91
CA ASN A 174 18.22 -13.42 -14.24
C ASN A 174 16.69 -13.57 -14.33
N ASN A 175 15.98 -13.83 -13.23
CA ASN A 175 14.54 -14.18 -13.30
C ASN A 175 13.65 -13.26 -12.44
N ILE A 176 14.19 -12.59 -11.43
CA ILE A 176 13.41 -11.73 -10.53
C ILE A 176 13.71 -10.28 -10.86
N LYS A 177 12.72 -9.55 -11.38
CA LYS A 177 12.86 -8.11 -11.66
C LYS A 177 12.92 -7.34 -10.33
N VAL A 178 13.92 -6.48 -10.18
CA VAL A 178 14.21 -5.74 -8.94
C VAL A 178 14.57 -4.29 -9.23
N ALA A 179 14.41 -3.43 -8.23
CA ALA A 179 15.05 -2.11 -8.20
C ALA A 179 16.31 -2.19 -7.34
N VAL A 180 17.41 -1.61 -7.82
CA VAL A 180 18.71 -1.59 -7.14
C VAL A 180 19.14 -0.14 -6.96
N LYS A 181 19.18 0.32 -5.71
CA LYS A 181 19.75 1.62 -5.33
C LYS A 181 21.22 1.42 -5.05
N THR A 182 22.08 2.06 -5.84
CA THR A 182 23.53 2.03 -5.70
C THR A 182 23.97 3.25 -4.90
N MET A 183 24.72 3.04 -3.82
CA MET A 183 25.22 4.14 -2.99
C MET A 183 26.59 4.59 -3.49
N LYS A 184 26.83 5.91 -3.53
CA LYS A 184 28.16 6.44 -3.85
C LYS A 184 29.15 6.10 -2.74
N GLU A 185 30.41 5.82 -3.10
CA GLU A 185 31.46 5.59 -2.12
C GLU A 185 31.61 6.80 -1.18
N GLY A 186 31.72 6.55 0.12
CA GLY A 186 31.84 7.59 1.15
C GLY A 186 30.54 8.37 1.46
N SER A 187 29.41 8.04 0.84
CA SER A 187 28.14 8.76 1.08
C SER A 187 27.42 8.36 2.37
N MET A 188 27.74 7.19 2.94
CA MET A 188 27.14 6.67 4.17
C MET A 188 28.09 5.71 4.88
N ASP A 189 28.08 5.76 6.20
CA ASP A 189 28.77 4.79 7.06
C ASP A 189 28.10 3.39 6.95
N PRO A 190 28.86 2.29 6.74
CA PRO A 190 28.29 0.94 6.60
C PRO A 190 27.43 0.48 7.79
N ASP A 191 27.75 0.90 9.02
CA ASP A 191 26.96 0.52 10.21
C ASP A 191 25.63 1.27 10.25
N ALA A 192 25.63 2.57 9.92
CA ALA A 192 24.41 3.35 9.74
C ALA A 192 23.52 2.77 8.62
N PHE A 193 24.13 2.29 7.53
CA PHE A 193 23.43 1.60 6.45
C PHE A 193 22.76 0.29 6.90
N LEU A 194 23.50 -0.56 7.62
CA LEU A 194 22.97 -1.83 8.12
C LEU A 194 21.81 -1.60 9.10
N ALA A 195 21.86 -0.55 9.91
CA ALA A 195 20.75 -0.16 10.77
C ALA A 195 19.48 0.19 9.97
N GLU A 196 19.62 0.97 8.88
CA GLU A 196 18.54 1.31 7.95
C GLU A 196 17.96 0.06 7.26
N ALA A 197 18.82 -0.79 6.72
CA ALA A 197 18.41 -2.04 6.09
C ALA A 197 17.68 -2.98 7.08
N ASN A 198 18.16 -3.06 8.32
CA ASN A 198 17.51 -3.85 9.37
C ASN A 198 16.14 -3.29 9.78
N LEU A 199 15.97 -1.96 9.80
CA LEU A 199 14.66 -1.35 10.02
C LEU A 199 13.69 -1.71 8.90
N MET A 200 14.12 -1.56 7.64
CA MET A 200 13.31 -1.93 6.48
C MET A 200 12.95 -3.41 6.46
N LYS A 201 13.87 -4.28 6.89
CA LYS A 201 13.63 -5.73 7.02
C LYS A 201 12.54 -6.04 8.04
N ARG A 202 12.45 -5.26 9.12
CA ARG A 202 11.48 -5.45 10.20
C ARG A 202 10.11 -4.87 9.87
N LEU A 203 10.06 -3.75 9.16
CA LEU A 203 8.82 -3.10 8.74
C LEU A 203 8.28 -3.74 7.46
N GLN A 204 7.40 -4.73 7.61
CA GLN A 204 6.81 -5.47 6.50
C GLN A 204 5.31 -5.22 6.43
N HIS A 205 4.89 -4.56 5.35
CA HIS A 205 3.49 -4.25 5.11
C HIS A 205 3.22 -4.09 3.62
N ASN A 206 2.01 -4.40 3.15
CA ASN A 206 1.66 -4.38 1.72
C ASN A 206 1.76 -3.00 1.08
N LYS A 207 1.70 -1.93 1.88
CA LYS A 207 1.82 -0.53 1.46
C LYS A 207 3.19 0.09 1.77
N LEU A 208 4.18 -0.74 2.12
CA LEU A 208 5.59 -0.35 2.21
C LEU A 208 6.38 -1.09 1.13
N VAL A 209 7.36 -0.41 0.53
CA VAL A 209 8.24 -1.05 -0.45
C VAL A 209 9.07 -2.12 0.24
N ARG A 210 8.96 -3.36 -0.24
CA ARG A 210 9.66 -4.50 0.35
C ARG A 210 11.14 -4.46 0.01
N LEU A 211 11.96 -4.51 1.05
CA LEU A 211 13.38 -4.80 0.94
C LEU A 211 13.58 -6.29 0.74
N TYR A 212 14.30 -6.65 -0.33
CA TYR A 212 14.63 -8.04 -0.64
C TYR A 212 16.01 -8.41 -0.10
N ALA A 213 17.05 -7.65 -0.45
CA ALA A 213 18.42 -7.97 -0.10
C ALA A 213 19.31 -6.73 -0.09
N VAL A 214 20.54 -6.90 0.40
CA VAL A 214 21.60 -5.90 0.37
C VAL A 214 22.90 -6.48 -0.18
N VAL A 215 23.73 -5.62 -0.77
CA VAL A 215 25.15 -5.89 -1.03
C VAL A 215 25.94 -5.00 -0.08
N THR A 216 26.60 -5.60 0.91
CA THR A 216 27.31 -4.90 1.99
C THR A 216 28.71 -4.44 1.60
N LYS A 217 29.33 -5.09 0.60
CA LYS A 217 30.61 -4.66 0.03
C LYS A 217 30.44 -3.39 -0.81
N GLN A 218 31.38 -2.45 -0.73
CA GLN A 218 31.32 -1.23 -1.53
C GLN A 218 31.45 -1.52 -3.04
N PRO A 219 30.76 -0.73 -3.90
CA PRO A 219 29.67 0.19 -3.54
C PRO A 219 28.42 -0.54 -3.01
N ILE A 220 27.83 -0.04 -1.93
CA ILE A 220 26.69 -0.69 -1.25
C ILE A 220 25.44 -0.66 -2.14
N TYR A 221 24.73 -1.79 -2.25
CA TYR A 221 23.44 -1.88 -2.98
C TYR A 221 22.27 -2.21 -2.05
N ILE A 222 21.13 -1.56 -2.28
CA ILE A 222 19.83 -1.91 -1.69
C ILE A 222 18.97 -2.50 -2.81
N VAL A 223 18.45 -3.71 -2.60
CA VAL A 223 17.61 -4.41 -3.57
C VAL A 223 16.17 -4.47 -3.07
N THR A 224 15.26 -3.81 -3.75
CA THR A 224 13.83 -3.78 -3.41
C THR A 224 12.98 -4.37 -4.53
N GLU A 225 11.69 -4.55 -4.25
CA GLU A 225 10.73 -4.79 -5.32
C GLU A 225 10.74 -3.64 -6.35
N TYR A 226 10.49 -4.01 -7.61
CA TYR A 226 10.42 -3.06 -8.72
C TYR A 226 9.00 -2.51 -8.87
N MET A 227 8.88 -1.18 -8.89
CA MET A 227 7.60 -0.46 -9.03
C MET A 227 7.52 0.15 -10.43
N ALA A 228 6.68 -0.46 -11.29
CA ALA A 228 6.70 -0.23 -12.74
C ALA A 228 6.39 1.22 -13.16
N ASN A 229 5.55 1.90 -12.40
CA ASN A 229 5.08 3.25 -12.71
C ASN A 229 5.89 4.36 -12.01
N GLY A 230 7.03 4.02 -11.39
CA GLY A 230 7.92 4.99 -10.76
C GLY A 230 7.30 5.63 -9.52
N CYS A 231 7.67 6.89 -9.24
CA CYS A 231 7.12 7.62 -8.10
C CYS A 231 5.76 8.26 -8.44
N LEU A 232 4.92 8.43 -7.43
CA LEU A 232 3.57 8.97 -7.56
C LEU A 232 3.59 10.40 -8.11
N LEU A 233 4.59 11.20 -7.74
CA LEU A 233 4.74 12.57 -8.25
C LEU A 233 4.89 12.61 -9.77
N ASP A 234 5.70 11.72 -10.34
CA ASP A 234 5.90 11.63 -11.78
C ASP A 234 4.71 10.95 -12.46
N TYR A 235 4.18 9.89 -11.83
CA TYR A 235 3.03 9.16 -12.34
C TYR A 235 1.81 10.07 -12.52
N LEU A 236 1.49 10.93 -11.53
CA LEU A 236 0.37 11.88 -11.61
C LEU A 236 0.48 12.85 -12.80
N LYS A 237 1.67 13.03 -13.37
CA LYS A 237 1.94 13.92 -14.51
C LYS A 237 2.03 13.19 -15.85
N THR A 238 1.91 11.86 -15.87
CA THR A 238 1.81 11.12 -17.13
C THR A 238 0.44 11.29 -17.76
N GLU A 239 0.28 10.86 -19.00
CA GLU A 239 -1.02 10.84 -19.68
C GLU A 239 -2.03 10.03 -18.87
N GLU A 240 -1.67 8.82 -18.43
CA GLU A 240 -2.53 7.95 -17.64
C GLU A 240 -2.84 8.51 -16.25
N GLY A 241 -1.84 9.08 -15.56
CA GLY A 241 -2.03 9.65 -14.23
C GLY A 241 -2.89 10.91 -14.24
N SER A 242 -2.77 11.74 -15.27
CA SER A 242 -3.57 12.96 -15.43
C SER A 242 -5.07 12.67 -15.68
N GLN A 243 -5.40 11.46 -16.12
CA GLN A 243 -6.78 11.01 -16.36
C GLN A 243 -7.42 10.31 -15.15
N LEU A 244 -6.71 10.17 -14.03
CA LEU A 244 -7.28 9.59 -12.82
C LEU A 244 -8.43 10.46 -12.31
N ASN A 245 -9.56 9.82 -12.02
CA ASN A 245 -10.68 10.49 -11.38
C ASN A 245 -10.47 10.62 -9.86
N LEU A 246 -11.29 11.48 -9.24
CA LEU A 246 -11.24 11.76 -7.81
C LEU A 246 -11.32 10.50 -6.92
N PRO A 247 -12.21 9.51 -7.18
CA PRO A 247 -12.22 8.26 -6.41
C PRO A 247 -10.88 7.51 -6.42
N LYS A 248 -10.17 7.45 -7.55
CA LYS A 248 -8.86 6.82 -7.63
C LYS A 248 -7.79 7.60 -6.87
N LEU A 249 -7.81 8.92 -6.93
CA LEU A 249 -6.90 9.77 -6.16
C LEU A 249 -7.10 9.61 -4.64
N ILE A 250 -8.35 9.48 -4.19
CA ILE A 250 -8.68 9.22 -2.78
C ILE A 250 -8.26 7.80 -2.38
N ASP A 251 -8.45 6.80 -3.24
CA ASP A 251 -7.96 5.44 -2.96
C ASP A 251 -6.44 5.40 -2.84
N MET A 252 -5.69 6.08 -3.72
CA MET A 252 -4.23 6.20 -3.59
C MET A 252 -3.84 6.85 -2.25
N SER A 253 -4.59 7.87 -1.82
CA SER A 253 -4.40 8.52 -0.52
C SER A 253 -4.66 7.57 0.65
N ALA A 254 -5.74 6.76 0.56
CA ALA A 254 -6.09 5.75 1.55
C ALA A 254 -5.01 4.66 1.66
N GLN A 255 -4.46 4.21 0.54
CA GLN A 255 -3.35 3.24 0.51
C GLN A 255 -2.09 3.77 1.21
N VAL A 256 -1.77 5.05 1.04
CA VAL A 256 -0.65 5.68 1.77
C VAL A 256 -0.96 5.82 3.26
N ALA A 257 -2.18 6.22 3.62
CA ALA A 257 -2.61 6.29 5.01
C ALA A 257 -2.55 4.92 5.70
N GLU A 258 -2.94 3.83 5.02
CA GLU A 258 -2.82 2.44 5.49
C GLU A 258 -1.36 2.07 5.80
N GLY A 259 -0.42 2.44 4.92
CA GLY A 259 1.02 2.25 5.15
C GLY A 259 1.55 3.07 6.34
N MET A 260 1.12 4.32 6.47
CA MET A 260 1.53 5.18 7.58
C MET A 260 0.90 4.78 8.92
N ALA A 261 -0.33 4.23 8.92
CA ALA A 261 -0.96 3.67 10.11
C ALA A 261 -0.20 2.43 10.63
N TYR A 262 0.36 1.63 9.71
CA TYR A 262 1.30 0.59 10.09
C TYR A 262 2.59 1.16 10.71
N ILE A 263 3.20 2.19 10.09
CA ILE A 263 4.40 2.86 10.63
C ILE A 263 4.13 3.43 12.04
N GLU A 264 2.96 4.07 12.25
CA GLU A 264 2.50 4.60 13.54
C GLU A 264 2.41 3.48 14.60
N ARG A 265 1.76 2.36 14.29
CA ARG A 265 1.67 1.19 15.20
C ARG A 265 3.03 0.57 15.54
N MET A 266 4.00 0.69 14.64
CA MET A 266 5.37 0.22 14.83
C MET A 266 6.28 1.24 15.53
N ASN A 267 5.71 2.33 16.07
CA ASN A 267 6.44 3.42 16.75
C ASN A 267 7.63 3.94 15.91
N SER A 268 7.38 4.16 14.61
CA SER A 268 8.38 4.61 13.65
C SER A 268 7.95 5.94 13.02
N ILE A 269 8.91 6.73 12.52
CA ILE A 269 8.67 8.07 11.96
C ILE A 269 9.32 8.16 10.57
N HIS A 270 8.54 8.47 9.53
CA HIS A 270 8.97 8.51 8.14
C HIS A 270 9.89 9.70 7.82
N ARG A 271 9.53 10.91 8.26
CA ARG A 271 10.27 12.19 8.15
C ARG A 271 10.34 12.85 6.77
N ASP A 272 10.20 12.08 5.70
CA ASP A 272 10.19 12.62 4.32
C ASP A 272 8.97 12.14 3.52
N LEU A 273 7.76 12.23 4.09
CA LEU A 273 6.55 11.76 3.42
C LEU A 273 6.09 12.77 2.36
N ARG A 274 6.15 12.38 1.08
CA ARG A 274 5.74 13.21 -0.08
C ARG A 274 5.55 12.35 -1.32
N ALA A 275 4.92 12.89 -2.37
CA ALA A 275 4.57 12.10 -3.56
C ALA A 275 5.80 11.51 -4.27
N ALA A 276 6.97 12.15 -4.17
CA ALA A 276 8.24 11.64 -4.71
C ALA A 276 8.73 10.36 -4.02
N ASN A 277 8.29 10.10 -2.78
CA ASN A 277 8.66 8.93 -1.98
C ASN A 277 7.52 7.90 -1.89
N ILE A 278 6.46 8.05 -2.68
CA ILE A 278 5.45 7.01 -2.89
C ILE A 278 5.72 6.39 -4.25
N LEU A 279 5.82 5.06 -4.34
CA LEU A 279 5.99 4.34 -5.60
C LEU A 279 4.69 3.68 -6.04
N VAL A 280 4.48 3.61 -7.35
CA VAL A 280 3.25 3.10 -7.96
C VAL A 280 3.56 1.80 -8.73
N SER A 281 2.83 0.74 -8.41
CA SER A 281 2.94 -0.54 -9.13
C SER A 281 2.20 -0.47 -10.47
N GLU A 282 2.39 -1.48 -11.32
CA GLU A 282 1.63 -1.67 -12.57
C GLU A 282 0.11 -1.72 -12.34
N THR A 283 -0.33 -2.16 -11.16
CA THR A 283 -1.74 -2.27 -10.77
C THR A 283 -2.25 -1.08 -9.96
N LEU A 284 -1.53 0.06 -9.99
CA LEU A 284 -1.83 1.27 -9.22
C LEU A 284 -1.80 1.09 -7.69
N CYS A 285 -1.10 0.08 -7.20
CA CYS A 285 -0.81 -0.06 -5.78
C CYS A 285 0.25 0.95 -5.37
N CYS A 286 -0.07 1.79 -4.40
CA CYS A 286 0.83 2.79 -3.84
C CYS A 286 1.59 2.19 -2.66
N LYS A 287 2.93 2.29 -2.68
CA LYS A 287 3.79 1.85 -1.59
C LYS A 287 4.75 2.95 -1.17
N ILE A 288 4.89 3.12 0.14
CA ILE A 288 5.81 4.10 0.73
C ILE A 288 7.24 3.57 0.57
N ALA A 289 8.11 4.37 -0.03
CA ALA A 289 9.54 4.13 -0.21
C ALA A 289 10.37 5.05 0.69
N ASP A 290 11.69 4.83 0.73
CA ASP A 290 12.66 5.68 1.44
C ASP A 290 12.36 5.93 2.93
N PHE A 291 11.48 5.12 3.53
CA PHE A 291 11.30 5.01 4.98
C PHE A 291 12.53 4.39 5.67
N GLY A 292 13.60 4.04 4.93
CA GLY A 292 14.88 3.63 5.49
C GLY A 292 15.65 4.76 6.18
N LEU A 293 15.37 6.02 5.83
CA LEU A 293 15.85 7.20 6.58
C LEU A 293 15.02 7.46 7.86
N ALA A 294 13.96 6.68 8.08
CA ALA A 294 13.25 6.64 9.35
C ALA A 294 14.17 6.12 10.45
N ARG A 295 13.96 6.59 11.70
CA ARG A 295 14.60 5.98 12.87
C ARG A 295 13.52 5.44 13.80
N ILE A 296 13.84 4.34 14.46
CA ILE A 296 13.08 3.84 15.61
C ILE A 296 13.34 4.81 16.75
N ILE A 297 12.28 5.39 17.30
CA ILE A 297 12.41 6.35 18.37
C ILE A 297 11.29 6.08 19.36
N GLU A 298 11.62 6.13 20.64
CA GLU A 298 10.65 5.95 21.72
C GLU A 298 9.60 7.08 21.75
N ASN A 299 9.95 8.33 21.43
CA ASN A 299 9.01 9.47 21.38
C ASN A 299 9.33 10.55 20.31
N GLU A 300 10.50 11.20 20.37
CA GLU A 300 10.83 12.35 19.51
C GLU A 300 12.23 12.27 18.91
N TYR A 301 12.38 12.72 17.66
CA TYR A 301 13.70 12.94 17.05
C TYR A 301 14.08 14.41 17.12
N LEU A 302 15.33 14.68 17.49
CA LEU A 302 15.96 15.98 17.29
C LEU A 302 16.94 15.90 16.13
N ALA A 303 16.71 16.72 15.10
CA ALA A 303 17.62 16.86 13.97
C ALA A 303 18.97 17.47 14.40
N GLN A 304 20.04 17.02 13.74
CA GLN A 304 21.37 17.62 13.91
C GLN A 304 21.46 18.99 13.22
N GLU A 305 22.30 19.88 13.74
CA GLU A 305 22.58 21.18 13.12
C GLU A 305 23.01 21.04 11.66
N GLY A 306 22.40 21.82 10.76
CA GLY A 306 22.72 21.83 9.32
C GLY A 306 21.99 20.79 8.46
N ALA A 307 21.07 20.00 9.04
CA ALA A 307 20.29 19.04 8.26
C ALA A 307 19.35 19.74 7.25
N LYS A 308 19.33 19.22 6.00
CA LYS A 308 18.49 19.74 4.91
C LYS A 308 17.23 18.89 4.78
N PHE A 309 16.07 19.53 4.85
CA PHE A 309 14.76 18.89 4.72
C PHE A 309 13.90 19.61 3.68
N PRO A 310 12.90 18.93 3.07
CA PRO A 310 12.01 19.56 2.10
C PRO A 310 10.99 20.47 2.80
N ILE A 311 11.41 21.71 3.06
CA ILE A 311 10.69 22.74 3.86
C ILE A 311 9.18 22.79 3.62
N LYS A 312 8.73 22.68 2.36
CA LYS A 312 7.31 22.77 2.00
C LYS A 312 6.44 21.61 2.50
N TRP A 313 7.05 20.48 2.86
CA TRP A 313 6.36 19.31 3.43
C TRP A 313 6.55 19.20 4.94
N THR A 314 7.55 19.90 5.49
CA THR A 314 7.94 19.77 6.90
C THR A 314 7.01 20.57 7.81
N ALA A 315 6.63 19.98 8.94
CA ALA A 315 5.81 20.62 9.96
C ALA A 315 6.55 21.80 10.64
N PRO A 316 5.86 22.86 11.10
CA PRO A 316 6.50 24.03 11.69
C PRO A 316 7.41 23.71 12.88
N GLU A 317 7.02 22.78 13.75
CA GLU A 317 7.84 22.36 14.90
C GLU A 317 9.11 21.61 14.47
N ALA A 318 9.04 20.86 13.36
CA ALA A 318 10.19 20.18 12.78
C ALA A 318 11.14 21.16 12.08
N ILE A 319 10.61 22.23 11.48
CA ILE A 319 11.42 23.31 10.89
C ILE A 319 12.14 24.11 11.98
N ASN A 320 11.39 24.56 13.00
CA ASN A 320 11.87 25.53 13.98
C ASN A 320 12.72 24.91 15.08
N PHE A 321 12.40 23.69 15.49
CA PHE A 321 13.02 23.03 16.64
C PHE A 321 13.66 21.70 16.29
N GLY A 322 13.60 21.27 15.02
CA GLY A 322 14.12 19.98 14.60
C GLY A 322 13.38 18.78 15.19
N VAL A 323 12.16 18.98 15.73
CA VAL A 323 11.36 17.94 16.41
C VAL A 323 10.54 17.16 15.39
N PHE A 324 10.94 15.92 15.12
CA PHE A 324 10.16 15.00 14.28
C PHE A 324 9.44 13.96 15.11
N THR A 325 8.16 13.77 14.79
CA THR A 325 7.25 12.80 15.40
C THR A 325 6.31 12.25 14.33
N ILE A 326 5.53 11.22 14.66
CA ILE A 326 4.45 10.76 13.77
C ILE A 326 3.45 11.89 13.43
N LYS A 327 3.27 12.87 14.33
CA LYS A 327 2.42 14.05 14.07
C LYS A 327 3.02 15.03 13.07
N SER A 328 4.35 15.09 12.96
CA SER A 328 5.01 15.82 11.86
C SER A 328 4.85 15.09 10.51
N ASP A 329 4.75 13.76 10.50
CA ASP A 329 4.38 13.01 9.31
C ASP A 329 2.92 13.22 8.92
N VAL A 330 2.01 13.37 9.89
CA VAL A 330 0.60 13.71 9.62
C VAL A 330 0.48 15.07 8.91
N TRP A 331 1.32 16.05 9.26
CA TRP A 331 1.41 17.31 8.52
C TRP A 331 1.86 17.08 7.07
N SER A 332 2.94 16.31 6.90
CA SER A 332 3.48 15.94 5.59
C SER A 332 2.44 15.21 4.74
N PHE A 333 1.62 14.35 5.34
CA PHE A 333 0.50 13.69 4.68
C PHE A 333 -0.56 14.69 4.18
N GLY A 334 -0.89 15.72 4.96
CA GLY A 334 -1.76 16.80 4.50
C GLY A 334 -1.22 17.51 3.25
N ILE A 335 0.10 17.71 3.17
CA ILE A 335 0.75 18.26 1.97
C ILE A 335 0.68 17.25 0.81
N LEU A 336 0.95 15.96 1.06
CA LEU A 336 0.83 14.91 0.06
C LEU A 336 -0.59 14.83 -0.53
N LEU A 337 -1.65 14.97 0.28
CA LEU A 337 -3.03 15.02 -0.21
C LEU A 337 -3.23 16.17 -1.22
N THR A 338 -2.60 17.32 -0.99
CA THR A 338 -2.62 18.41 -1.98
C THR A 338 -1.87 18.07 -3.26
N GLU A 339 -0.73 17.39 -3.17
CA GLU A 339 -0.01 16.92 -4.36
C GLU A 339 -0.89 15.97 -5.17
N ILE A 340 -1.54 15.01 -4.51
CA ILE A 340 -2.40 14.01 -5.16
C ILE A 340 -3.58 14.70 -5.87
N ILE A 341 -4.32 15.57 -5.16
CA ILE A 341 -5.52 16.21 -5.70
C ILE A 341 -5.23 17.23 -6.81
N THR A 342 -3.98 17.72 -6.87
CA THR A 342 -3.53 18.69 -7.87
C THR A 342 -2.64 18.08 -8.93
N TYR A 343 -2.55 16.75 -9.02
CA TYR A 343 -1.74 16.03 -10.00
C TYR A 343 -0.25 16.43 -9.97
N GLY A 344 0.30 16.53 -8.76
CA GLY A 344 1.72 16.76 -8.52
C GLY A 344 2.17 18.22 -8.67
N ARG A 345 1.26 19.20 -8.52
CA ARG A 345 1.68 20.61 -8.41
C ARG A 345 2.51 20.81 -7.16
N ILE A 346 3.50 21.69 -7.26
CA ILE A 346 4.36 22.02 -6.13
C ILE A 346 3.53 22.70 -5.02
N PRO A 347 3.70 22.30 -3.74
CA PRO A 347 3.04 23.00 -2.64
C PRO A 347 3.46 24.47 -2.57
N TYR A 348 2.56 25.32 -2.06
CA TYR A 348 2.75 26.76 -1.93
C TYR A 348 3.26 27.37 -3.26
N PRO A 349 2.45 27.29 -4.35
CA PRO A 349 2.87 27.78 -5.65
C PRO A 349 3.21 29.26 -5.57
N GLY A 350 4.33 29.66 -6.20
CA GLY A 350 4.82 31.04 -6.16
C GLY A 350 5.56 31.46 -4.89
N MET A 351 5.66 30.61 -3.86
CA MET A 351 6.38 30.93 -2.62
C MET A 351 7.74 30.22 -2.54
N THR A 352 8.77 30.95 -2.14
CA THR A 352 10.09 30.44 -1.75
C THR A 352 10.05 29.81 -0.35
N ASN A 353 11.06 28.99 0.00
CA ASN A 353 11.11 28.34 1.31
C ASN A 353 11.04 29.35 2.50
N PRO A 354 11.78 30.48 2.50
CA PRO A 354 11.67 31.46 3.57
C PRO A 354 10.28 32.12 3.65
N GLU A 355 9.60 32.32 2.52
CA GLU A 355 8.24 32.86 2.50
C GLU A 355 7.23 31.87 3.07
N VAL A 356 7.37 30.58 2.77
CA VAL A 356 6.52 29.53 3.34
C VAL A 356 6.63 29.53 4.87
N ILE A 357 7.85 29.54 5.41
CA ILE A 357 8.08 29.57 6.87
C ILE A 357 7.38 30.77 7.50
N ARG A 358 7.65 31.99 7.00
CA ARG A 358 7.04 33.23 7.54
C ARG A 358 5.51 33.23 7.46
N ASN A 359 4.94 32.68 6.39
CA ASN A 359 3.49 32.65 6.24
C ASN A 359 2.85 31.60 7.16
N LEU A 360 3.47 30.44 7.34
CA LEU A 360 2.99 29.40 8.27
C LEU A 360 2.96 29.91 9.72
N GLU A 361 3.97 30.68 10.14
CA GLU A 361 4.01 31.35 11.46
C GLU A 361 2.87 32.36 11.65
N ARG A 362 2.42 33.00 10.56
CA ARG A 362 1.26 33.91 10.54
C ARG A 362 -0.09 33.17 10.45
N GLY A 363 -0.08 31.84 10.50
CA GLY A 363 -1.29 31.02 10.43
C GLY A 363 -1.81 30.77 9.02
N TYR A 364 -1.07 31.15 7.96
CA TYR A 364 -1.47 30.84 6.59
C TYR A 364 -1.57 29.32 6.37
N ARG A 365 -2.56 28.89 5.58
CA ARG A 365 -2.67 27.55 5.00
C ARG A 365 -3.03 27.67 3.53
N MET A 366 -2.61 26.69 2.73
CA MET A 366 -2.99 26.68 1.31
C MET A 366 -4.52 26.66 1.16
N PRO A 367 -5.10 27.44 0.23
CA PRO A 367 -6.53 27.41 -0.02
C PRO A 367 -6.98 26.05 -0.58
N CYS A 368 -8.29 25.80 -0.51
CA CYS A 368 -8.88 24.60 -1.11
C CYS A 368 -8.58 24.55 -2.63
N PRO A 369 -7.97 23.48 -3.16
CA PRO A 369 -7.80 23.33 -4.60
C PRO A 369 -9.13 23.18 -5.34
N ASP A 370 -9.23 23.66 -6.59
CA ASP A 370 -10.49 23.75 -7.36
C ASP A 370 -11.27 22.43 -7.47
N MET A 371 -10.57 21.29 -7.57
CA MET A 371 -11.17 19.95 -7.72
C MET A 371 -11.26 19.16 -6.40
N CYS A 372 -10.96 19.81 -5.26
CA CYS A 372 -10.92 19.16 -3.95
C CYS A 372 -12.29 19.26 -3.26
N PRO A 373 -12.93 18.14 -2.88
CA PRO A 373 -14.13 18.16 -2.06
C PRO A 373 -13.89 18.84 -0.71
N GLY A 374 -14.90 19.54 -0.20
CA GLY A 374 -14.81 20.23 1.08
C GLY A 374 -14.48 19.29 2.24
N GLU A 375 -15.00 18.07 2.20
CA GLU A 375 -14.73 17.00 3.16
C GLU A 375 -13.25 16.61 3.17
N LEU A 376 -12.65 16.45 1.99
CA LEU A 376 -11.22 16.14 1.86
C LEU A 376 -10.37 17.33 2.32
N TYR A 377 -10.74 18.55 1.97
CA TYR A 377 -10.02 19.74 2.43
C TYR A 377 -10.10 19.92 3.95
N ASN A 378 -11.22 19.58 4.58
CA ASN A 378 -11.34 19.56 6.03
C ASN A 378 -10.38 18.54 6.68
N ILE A 379 -10.13 17.39 6.05
CA ILE A 379 -9.11 16.43 6.49
C ILE A 379 -7.71 17.07 6.39
N ILE A 380 -7.41 17.72 5.26
CA ILE A 380 -6.14 18.42 5.04
C ILE A 380 -5.91 19.50 6.11
N LEU A 381 -6.93 20.31 6.44
CA LEU A 381 -6.83 21.32 7.49
C LEU A 381 -6.61 20.72 8.89
N LYS A 382 -7.20 19.55 9.19
CA LYS A 382 -6.93 18.81 10.43
C LYS A 382 -5.47 18.36 10.51
N CYS A 383 -4.88 17.90 9.39
CA CYS A 383 -3.46 17.57 9.33
C CYS A 383 -2.55 18.78 9.60
N TRP A 384 -2.98 20.00 9.25
CA TRP A 384 -2.20 21.21 9.43
C TRP A 384 -2.55 22.03 10.69
N ARG A 385 -3.09 21.40 11.73
CA ARG A 385 -3.22 22.04 13.05
C ARG A 385 -1.83 22.44 13.57
N ASN A 386 -1.74 23.64 14.15
CA ASN A 386 -0.47 24.15 14.68
C ASN A 386 0.08 23.22 15.78
N LYS A 387 -0.78 22.88 16.73
CA LYS A 387 -0.47 21.95 17.82
C LYS A 387 -0.42 20.51 17.30
N PRO A 388 0.73 19.80 17.39
CA PRO A 388 0.88 18.45 16.88
C PRO A 388 -0.15 17.45 17.44
N GLU A 389 -0.50 17.58 18.71
CA GLU A 389 -1.46 16.75 19.44
C GLU A 389 -2.91 16.91 18.96
N GLU A 390 -3.25 18.03 18.32
CA GLU A 390 -4.57 18.27 17.71
C GLU A 390 -4.71 17.63 16.32
N ARG A 391 -3.59 17.13 15.75
CA ARG A 391 -3.60 16.45 14.45
C ARG A 391 -4.13 15.02 14.61
N PRO A 392 -4.86 14.48 13.62
CA PRO A 392 -5.42 13.13 13.69
C PRO A 392 -4.32 12.05 13.76
N THR A 393 -4.71 10.81 14.09
CA THR A 393 -3.87 9.62 13.91
C THR A 393 -3.94 9.14 12.46
N PHE A 394 -2.96 8.34 12.02
CA PHE A 394 -3.04 7.72 10.70
C PHE A 394 -4.13 6.65 10.64
N GLU A 395 -4.42 5.97 11.74
CA GLU A 395 -5.58 5.07 11.84
C GLU A 395 -6.90 5.79 11.53
N TYR A 396 -7.09 7.00 12.09
CA TYR A 396 -8.26 7.82 11.77
C TYR A 396 -8.26 8.25 10.29
N LEU A 397 -7.12 8.72 9.78
CA LEU A 397 -7.01 9.15 8.38
C LEU A 397 -7.30 8.00 7.40
N GLN A 398 -6.79 6.80 7.69
CA GLN A 398 -7.05 5.60 6.92
C GLN A 398 -8.56 5.32 6.88
N SER A 399 -9.22 5.22 8.04
CA SER A 399 -10.66 4.88 8.09
C SER A 399 -11.52 5.89 7.33
N VAL A 400 -11.26 7.19 7.49
CA VAL A 400 -12.02 8.24 6.80
C VAL A 400 -11.81 8.21 5.29
N LEU A 401 -10.59 7.95 4.81
CA LEU A 401 -10.30 7.90 3.37
C LEU A 401 -10.81 6.61 2.72
N GLU A 402 -10.76 5.48 3.41
CA GLU A 402 -11.33 4.22 2.94
C GLU A 402 -12.85 4.31 2.78
N ASP A 403 -13.53 4.97 3.71
CA ASP A 403 -14.99 5.12 3.72
C ASP A 403 -15.50 6.46 3.15
N PHE A 404 -14.64 7.17 2.43
CA PHE A 404 -14.93 8.51 1.92
C PHE A 404 -16.23 8.58 1.12
N TYR A 405 -16.51 7.56 0.30
CA TYR A 405 -17.75 7.43 -0.46
C TYR A 405 -18.76 6.46 0.16
N THR A 406 -18.32 5.48 0.97
CA THR A 406 -19.21 4.45 1.54
C THR A 406 -20.09 4.96 2.68
N SER A 407 -19.73 6.06 3.35
CA SER A 407 -20.44 6.58 4.53
C SER A 407 -21.90 7.02 4.28
N THR A 408 -22.40 6.93 3.04
CA THR A 408 -23.79 7.18 2.66
C THR A 408 -24.59 5.92 2.27
N GLU A 409 -23.96 4.74 2.17
CA GLU A 409 -24.61 3.48 1.73
C GLU A 409 -24.55 2.37 2.80
N LYS A 410 -25.50 1.43 2.76
CA LYS A 410 -25.53 0.28 3.69
C LYS A 410 -24.28 -0.58 3.48
N GLN A 411 -23.57 -0.91 4.56
CA GLN A 411 -22.31 -1.65 4.49
C GLN A 411 -22.42 -3.07 3.90
N TYR A 412 -23.61 -3.67 3.92
CA TYR A 412 -23.92 -4.97 3.33
C TYR A 412 -25.31 -4.92 2.70
N GLU A 413 -25.48 -5.66 1.60
CA GLU A 413 -26.76 -5.89 0.93
C GLU A 413 -27.53 -7.05 1.55
#